data_AF-A0A535X723-F1
#
_entry.id   AF-A0A535X723-F1
#
_cell.length_a   1.000
_cell.length_b   1.000
_cell.length_c   1.000
_cell.angle_alpha   90.00
_cell.angle_beta   90.00
_cell.angle_gamma   90.00
#
_symmetry.space_group_name_H-M   'P 1'
#
loop_
_entity.id
_entity.type
_entity.pdbx_description
1 polymer ?
#
loop_
_entity_poly.entity_id
_entity_poly.type
_entity_poly.pdbx_seq_one_letter_code
_entity_poly.pdbx_strand_id
1 'polypeptide(L)'
;MAGALRPVVLLMLFASLLFVLAGVLDGAYPGGASWFTGTSADFAALSYVFGLVNTVVALLVARGSERSLIARIALAGFFVIERPGSAFLFGEKSIPSIGTHLVTGVIELVILISALRVWRLGHSLAAKDVDMLFALEGSSPVPREEDGKRGKRAKRPNSAALPAGQAWLIGAVTLLMAIVLVADGLYEGFVPGGRDWSVSGEGAGWLVYLFASVMLVIAVRAVHGARLALRALLVVALILFLERSFTPFSLREQDPIVLALHGLAALVSLAVALTTANAIRAGRSSAPDTLRSLEAA
;
A
#
# COMPACT_ATOMS: atom_id res chain seq x y z
N MET A 1 15.78 5.55 16.70
CA MET A 1 15.46 5.67 15.26
C MET A 1 16.51 5.07 14.33
N ALA A 2 17.81 5.30 14.55
CA ALA A 2 18.88 4.89 13.63
C ALA A 2 18.85 3.41 13.20
N GLY A 3 18.56 2.46 14.11
CA GLY A 3 18.46 1.03 13.78
C GLY A 3 17.27 0.67 12.88
N ALA A 4 16.15 1.38 12.99
CA ALA A 4 14.95 1.14 12.20
C ALA A 4 15.02 1.74 10.79
N LEU A 5 15.92 2.71 10.57
CA LEU A 5 16.13 3.37 9.28
C LEU A 5 17.11 2.60 8.37
N ARG A 6 17.97 1.73 8.92
CA ARG A 6 18.96 0.96 8.14
C ARG A 6 18.33 0.12 7.00
N PRO A 7 17.24 -0.65 7.23
CA PRO A 7 16.61 -1.41 6.15
C PRO A 7 16.00 -0.51 5.07
N VAL A 8 15.44 0.64 5.47
CA VAL A 8 14.88 1.64 4.56
C VAL A 8 15.97 2.21 3.66
N VAL A 9 17.10 2.60 4.23
CA VAL A 9 18.24 3.15 3.48
C VAL A 9 18.83 2.11 2.52
N LEU A 10 18.99 0.85 2.95
CA LEU A 10 19.50 -0.22 2.08
C LEU A 10 18.58 -0.47 0.89
N LEU A 11 17.26 -0.52 1.12
CA LEU A 11 16.28 -0.65 0.04
C LEU A 11 16.29 0.55 -0.90
N MET A 12 16.52 1.77 -0.39
CA MET A 12 16.67 2.96 -1.23
C MET A 12 17.91 2.86 -2.12
N LEU A 13 19.06 2.45 -1.58
CA LEU A 13 20.26 2.26 -2.38
C LEU A 13 20.06 1.20 -3.46
N PHE A 14 19.35 0.12 -3.13
CA PHE A 14 18.97 -0.90 -4.11
C PHE A 14 18.02 -0.33 -5.19
N ALA A 15 17.00 0.44 -4.80
CA ALA A 15 16.12 1.12 -5.76
C ALA A 15 16.90 2.07 -6.67
N SER A 16 17.89 2.80 -6.16
CA SER A 16 18.78 3.64 -6.97
C SER A 16 19.52 2.85 -8.05
N LEU A 17 19.98 1.63 -7.74
CA LEU A 17 20.59 0.75 -8.75
C LEU A 17 19.58 0.33 -9.82
N LEU A 18 18.33 0.07 -9.43
CA LEU A 18 17.26 -0.28 -10.38
C LEU A 18 16.87 0.91 -11.28
N PHE A 19 16.88 2.14 -10.76
CA PHE A 19 16.70 3.34 -11.57
C PHE A 19 17.80 3.47 -12.63
N VAL A 20 19.06 3.21 -12.27
CA VAL A 20 20.18 3.20 -13.22
C VAL A 20 19.99 2.10 -14.26
N LEU A 21 19.65 0.89 -13.82
CA LEU A 21 19.40 -0.24 -14.71
C LEU A 21 18.25 0.05 -15.68
N ALA A 22 17.15 0.65 -15.21
CA ALA A 22 16.02 1.05 -16.05
C ALA A 22 16.45 2.04 -17.14
N GLY A 23 17.25 3.06 -16.80
CA GLY A 23 17.80 3.99 -17.79
C GLY A 23 18.64 3.29 -18.86
N VAL A 24 19.50 2.34 -18.45
CA VAL A 24 20.31 1.55 -19.39
C VAL A 24 19.44 0.71 -20.32
N LEU A 25 18.45 0.01 -19.76
CA LEU A 25 17.54 -0.85 -20.53
C LEU A 25 16.59 -0.06 -21.44
N ASP A 26 16.30 1.19 -21.09
CA ASP A 26 15.56 2.12 -21.91
C ASP A 26 16.41 2.77 -23.01
N GLY A 27 17.71 2.46 -23.08
CA GLY A 27 18.61 2.94 -24.14
C GLY A 27 19.30 4.29 -23.85
N ALA A 28 19.25 4.79 -22.61
CA ALA A 28 19.74 6.12 -22.25
C ALA A 28 21.26 6.13 -21.99
N TYR A 29 22.05 5.62 -22.92
CA TYR A 29 23.52 5.63 -22.83
C TYR A 29 24.12 6.11 -24.14
N PRO A 30 25.39 6.59 -24.17
CA PRO A 30 26.02 7.05 -25.40
C PRO A 30 25.90 6.01 -26.54
N GLY A 31 25.20 6.38 -27.61
CA GLY A 31 24.92 5.50 -28.76
C GLY A 31 23.68 4.60 -28.64
N GLY A 32 22.92 4.70 -27.55
CA GLY A 32 21.67 3.99 -27.34
C GLY A 32 20.45 4.67 -27.96
N ALA A 33 19.35 3.93 -28.07
CA ALA A 33 18.15 4.32 -28.82
C ALA A 33 17.41 5.56 -28.27
N SER A 34 17.68 5.98 -27.04
CA SER A 34 17.03 7.13 -26.38
C SER A 34 18.03 8.19 -25.91
N TRP A 35 19.25 8.18 -26.48
CA TRP A 35 20.32 9.10 -26.11
C TRP A 35 20.27 10.40 -26.92
N PHE A 36 19.72 11.46 -26.33
CA PHE A 36 19.69 12.81 -26.89
C PHE A 36 19.17 12.86 -28.33
N THR A 37 18.02 12.20 -28.55
CA THR A 37 17.33 12.12 -29.84
C THR A 37 16.47 13.35 -30.14
N GLY A 38 16.22 14.22 -29.15
CA GLY A 38 15.33 15.38 -29.25
C GLY A 38 13.85 15.02 -29.21
N THR A 39 13.51 13.78 -28.85
CA THR A 39 12.13 13.25 -28.82
C THR A 39 11.70 12.87 -27.41
N SER A 40 10.45 12.40 -27.24
CA SER A 40 9.96 11.84 -25.97
C SER A 40 10.75 10.61 -25.50
N ALA A 41 11.57 9.99 -26.35
CA ALA A 41 12.47 8.92 -25.92
C ALA A 41 13.52 9.43 -24.90
N ASP A 42 13.90 10.70 -24.95
CA ASP A 42 14.92 11.29 -24.08
C ASP A 42 14.50 11.32 -22.59
N PHE A 43 13.21 11.15 -22.30
CA PHE A 43 12.71 11.00 -20.92
C PHE A 43 13.28 9.76 -20.22
N ALA A 44 13.82 8.78 -20.94
CA ALA A 44 14.55 7.65 -20.37
C ALA A 44 15.74 8.09 -19.49
N ALA A 45 16.39 9.21 -19.82
CA ALA A 45 17.49 9.77 -19.04
C ALA A 45 17.05 10.27 -17.65
N LEU A 46 15.76 10.56 -17.45
CA LEU A 46 15.22 10.92 -16.13
C LEU A 46 15.40 9.81 -15.11
N SER A 47 15.46 8.54 -15.54
CA SER A 47 15.73 7.42 -14.64
C SER A 47 17.05 7.59 -13.88
N TYR A 48 18.09 8.16 -14.50
CA TYR A 48 19.34 8.47 -13.78
C TYR A 48 19.18 9.62 -12.78
N VAL A 49 18.44 10.67 -13.16
CA VAL A 49 18.15 11.79 -12.26
C VAL A 49 17.39 11.28 -11.03
N PHE A 50 16.42 10.40 -11.22
CA PHE A 50 15.66 9.80 -10.14
C PHE A 50 16.52 8.91 -9.25
N GLY A 51 17.40 8.07 -9.83
CA GLY A 51 18.37 7.28 -9.07
C GLY A 51 19.32 8.16 -8.24
N LEU A 52 19.79 9.28 -8.80
CA LEU A 52 20.64 10.24 -8.11
C LEU A 52 19.89 10.90 -6.94
N VAL A 53 18.70 11.44 -7.20
CA VAL A 53 17.85 12.09 -6.18
C VAL A 53 17.52 11.10 -5.06
N ASN A 54 17.14 9.87 -5.40
CA ASN A 54 16.84 8.84 -4.41
C ASN A 54 18.07 8.50 -3.55
N THR A 55 19.26 8.47 -4.15
CA THR A 55 20.53 8.25 -3.42
C THR A 55 20.82 9.40 -2.47
N VAL A 56 20.67 10.65 -2.90
CA VAL A 56 20.86 11.83 -2.05
C VAL A 56 19.89 11.78 -0.86
N VAL A 57 18.61 11.51 -1.10
CA VAL A 57 17.61 11.38 -0.02
C VAL A 57 17.95 10.19 0.89
N ALA A 58 18.47 9.08 0.38
CA ALA A 58 18.90 7.94 1.19
C ALA A 58 19.99 8.35 2.20
N LEU A 59 20.97 9.14 1.73
CA LEU A 59 22.04 9.66 2.58
C LEU A 59 21.51 10.64 3.63
N LEU A 60 20.54 11.48 3.29
CA LEU A 60 19.88 12.38 4.24
C LEU A 60 19.08 11.61 5.30
N VAL A 61 18.36 10.56 4.88
CA VAL A 61 17.63 9.65 5.79
C VAL A 61 18.58 8.90 6.72
N ALA A 62 19.73 8.48 6.22
CA ALA A 62 20.77 7.84 7.04
C ALA A 62 21.29 8.75 8.15
N ARG A 63 21.26 10.07 7.96
CA ARG A 63 21.61 11.07 8.99
C ARG A 63 20.51 11.30 10.03
N GLY A 64 19.34 10.68 9.87
CA GLY A 64 18.31 10.60 10.91
C GLY A 64 17.46 11.86 11.09
N SER A 65 17.41 12.76 10.10
CA SER A 65 16.56 13.96 10.18
C SER A 65 15.10 13.63 9.88
N GLU A 66 14.16 14.14 10.68
CA GLU A 66 12.72 13.96 10.43
C GLU A 66 12.28 14.55 9.07
N ARG A 67 12.87 15.68 8.66
CA ARG A 67 12.62 16.30 7.36
C ARG A 67 13.02 15.38 6.19
N SER A 68 14.09 14.60 6.38
CA SER A 68 14.54 13.64 5.37
C SER A 68 13.59 12.44 5.25
N LEU A 69 12.91 12.06 6.32
CA LEU A 69 11.91 10.99 6.30
C LEU A 69 10.63 11.43 5.57
N ILE A 70 10.19 12.68 5.75
CA ILE A 70 9.08 13.28 4.99
C ILE A 70 9.43 13.36 3.51
N ALA A 71 10.63 13.86 3.18
CA ALA A 71 11.13 13.89 1.80
C ALA A 71 11.11 12.48 1.17
N ARG A 72 11.47 11.45 1.95
CA ARG A 72 11.38 10.07 1.48
C ARG A 72 9.95 9.61 1.22
N ILE A 73 9.02 9.88 2.12
CA ILE A 73 7.61 9.51 1.94
C ILE A 73 7.05 10.16 0.67
N ALA A 74 7.32 11.45 0.46
CA ALA A 74 6.90 12.15 -0.75
C ALA A 74 7.50 11.55 -2.02
N LEU A 75 8.82 11.31 -2.02
CA LEU A 75 9.55 10.77 -3.16
C LEU A 75 9.11 9.33 -3.50
N ALA A 76 8.90 8.49 -2.49
CA ALA A 76 8.41 7.12 -2.68
C ALA A 76 6.97 7.11 -3.23
N GLY A 77 6.10 8.00 -2.71
CA GLY A 77 4.74 8.14 -3.24
C GLY A 77 4.70 8.51 -4.71
N PHE A 78 5.59 9.41 -5.14
CA PHE A 78 5.76 9.73 -6.55
C PHE A 78 6.22 8.50 -7.37
N PHE A 79 7.28 7.83 -6.95
CA PHE A 79 7.84 6.70 -7.72
C PHE A 79 6.96 5.46 -7.77
N VAL A 80 6.12 5.21 -6.77
CA VAL A 80 5.12 4.13 -6.81
C VAL A 80 4.16 4.28 -7.98
N ILE A 81 3.83 5.52 -8.34
CA ILE A 81 2.93 5.82 -9.46
C ILE A 81 3.73 5.93 -10.76
N GLU A 82 4.82 6.68 -10.71
CA GLU A 82 5.53 7.08 -11.90
C GLU A 82 6.34 5.91 -12.50
N ARG A 83 6.86 4.96 -11.71
CA ARG A 83 7.60 3.81 -12.26
C ARG A 83 6.72 2.88 -13.11
N PRO A 84 5.55 2.40 -12.63
CA PRO A 84 4.64 1.66 -13.50
C PRO A 84 4.16 2.49 -14.69
N GLY A 85 3.85 3.78 -14.49
CA GLY A 85 3.47 4.67 -15.59
C GLY A 85 4.55 4.74 -16.67
N SER A 86 5.81 4.91 -16.28
CA SER A 86 6.95 4.98 -17.18
C SER A 86 7.27 3.67 -17.90
N ALA A 87 6.76 2.54 -17.43
CA ALA A 87 6.87 1.27 -18.15
C ALA A 87 5.99 1.20 -19.40
N PHE A 88 4.89 1.96 -19.44
CA PHE A 88 3.85 1.82 -20.47
C PHE A 88 3.54 3.12 -21.23
N LEU A 89 3.79 4.29 -20.64
CA LEU A 89 3.41 5.58 -21.22
C LEU A 89 4.49 6.19 -22.15
N PHE A 90 5.74 5.77 -22.01
CA PHE A 90 6.88 6.38 -22.73
C PHE A 90 7.56 5.37 -23.66
N GLY A 91 6.90 5.11 -24.79
CA GLY A 91 7.42 4.31 -25.90
C GLY A 91 7.38 2.80 -25.67
N GLU A 92 7.65 2.05 -26.74
CA GLU A 92 7.79 0.59 -26.66
C GLU A 92 9.07 0.24 -25.89
N LYS A 93 8.91 -0.54 -24.82
CA LYS A 93 10.01 -0.98 -23.96
C LYS A 93 10.22 -2.47 -24.07
N SER A 94 11.48 -2.88 -23.98
CA SER A 94 11.83 -4.28 -23.90
C SER A 94 11.22 -4.90 -22.62
N ILE A 95 10.82 -6.18 -22.70
CA ILE A 95 10.33 -6.95 -21.54
C ILE A 95 11.23 -6.80 -20.28
N PRO A 96 12.58 -6.87 -20.37
CA PRO A 96 13.43 -6.65 -19.20
C PRO A 96 13.35 -5.22 -18.65
N SER A 97 13.15 -4.21 -19.49
CA SER A 97 12.94 -2.83 -19.01
C SER A 97 11.61 -2.72 -18.25
N ILE A 98 10.52 -3.22 -18.82
CA ILE A 98 9.19 -3.23 -18.17
C ILE A 98 9.28 -3.91 -16.80
N GLY A 99 9.90 -5.08 -16.74
CA GLY A 99 10.14 -5.79 -15.48
C GLY A 99 10.91 -4.96 -14.46
N THR A 100 11.95 -4.23 -14.90
CA THR A 100 12.75 -3.38 -14.02
C THR A 100 11.94 -2.22 -13.46
N HIS A 101 11.12 -1.55 -14.27
CA HIS A 101 10.23 -0.47 -13.82
C HIS A 101 9.20 -0.97 -12.79
N LEU A 102 8.56 -2.12 -13.04
CA LEU A 102 7.58 -2.70 -12.12
C LEU A 102 8.21 -3.13 -10.79
N VAL A 103 9.36 -3.81 -10.84
CA VAL A 103 10.12 -4.21 -9.64
C VAL A 103 10.54 -2.97 -8.84
N THR A 104 10.98 -1.91 -9.53
CA THR A 104 11.29 -0.63 -8.87
C THR A 104 10.06 -0.06 -8.16
N GLY A 105 8.90 -0.03 -8.82
CA GLY A 105 7.64 0.43 -8.21
C GLY A 105 7.23 -0.38 -6.97
N VAL A 106 7.40 -1.71 -6.99
CA VAL A 106 7.14 -2.58 -5.84
C VAL A 106 8.09 -2.26 -4.68
N ILE A 107 9.38 -2.10 -4.96
CA ILE A 107 10.38 -1.76 -3.94
C ILE A 107 10.09 -0.39 -3.35
N GLU A 108 9.76 0.59 -4.18
CA GLU A 108 9.35 1.93 -3.75
C GLU A 108 8.11 1.88 -2.84
N LEU A 109 7.15 1.01 -3.13
CA LEU A 109 5.99 0.79 -2.26
C LEU A 109 6.38 0.20 -0.90
N VAL A 110 7.26 -0.81 -0.90
CA VAL A 110 7.78 -1.40 0.35
C VAL A 110 8.52 -0.34 1.17
N ILE A 111 9.29 0.53 0.51
CA ILE A 111 10.01 1.61 1.18
C ILE A 111 9.03 2.66 1.72
N LEU A 112 8.01 3.05 0.96
CA LEU A 112 6.97 3.99 1.39
C LEU A 112 6.26 3.48 2.67
N ILE A 113 5.82 2.22 2.66
CA ILE A 113 5.15 1.60 3.81
C ILE A 113 6.09 1.58 5.02
N SER A 114 7.37 1.22 4.81
CA SER A 114 8.37 1.17 5.88
C SER A 114 8.67 2.56 6.45
N ALA A 115 8.82 3.57 5.60
CA ALA A 115 9.05 4.95 6.00
C ALA A 115 7.85 5.53 6.77
N LEU A 116 6.62 5.28 6.30
CA LEU A 116 5.39 5.64 7.01
C LEU A 116 5.31 4.98 8.39
N ARG A 117 5.73 3.71 8.50
CA ARG A 117 5.76 3.00 9.78
C ARG A 117 6.75 3.63 10.75
N VAL A 118 7.95 3.94 10.28
CA VAL A 118 8.99 4.60 11.10
C VAL A 118 8.55 6.00 11.52
N TRP A 119 7.94 6.76 10.61
CA TRP A 119 7.44 8.10 10.90
C TRP A 119 6.34 8.08 11.97
N ARG A 120 5.35 7.17 11.85
CA ARG A 120 4.31 6.98 12.86
C ARG A 120 4.88 6.57 14.22
N LEU A 121 5.85 5.65 14.24
CA LEU A 121 6.51 5.23 15.48
C LEU A 121 7.24 6.41 16.13
N GLY A 122 7.92 7.23 15.34
CA GLY A 122 8.59 8.45 15.80
C GLY A 122 7.65 9.46 16.43
N HIS A 123 6.58 9.80 15.72
CA HIS A 123 5.56 10.71 16.23
C HIS A 123 4.86 10.16 17.50
N SER A 124 4.61 8.85 17.57
CA SER A 124 3.96 8.24 18.73
C SER A 124 4.83 8.22 20.00
N LEU A 125 6.16 8.15 19.83
CA LEU A 125 7.11 8.21 20.95
C LEU A 125 7.29 9.65 21.43
N ALA A 126 7.42 10.60 20.51
CA ALA A 126 7.53 12.02 20.84
C ALA A 126 6.29 12.53 21.61
N ALA A 127 5.09 12.09 21.24
CA ALA A 127 3.86 12.43 21.95
C ALA A 127 3.86 11.90 23.39
N LYS A 128 4.33 10.67 23.61
CA LYS A 128 4.40 10.07 24.96
C LYS A 128 5.44 10.75 25.85
N ASP A 129 6.57 11.16 25.30
CA ASP A 129 7.62 11.85 26.07
C ASP A 129 7.13 13.24 26.53
N VAL A 130 6.37 13.95 25.70
CA VAL A 130 5.72 15.23 26.05
C VAL A 130 4.67 15.02 27.14
N ASP A 131 3.81 14.01 27.02
CA ASP A 131 2.81 13.68 28.04
C ASP A 131 3.46 13.29 29.38
N MET A 132 4.61 12.61 29.37
CA MET A 132 5.37 12.29 30.57
C MET A 132 5.98 13.52 31.25
N LEU A 133 6.46 14.48 30.47
CA LEU A 133 6.96 15.74 31.02
C LEU A 133 5.84 16.53 31.72
N PHE A 134 4.64 16.56 31.15
CA PHE A 134 3.46 17.16 31.80
C PHE A 134 2.96 16.35 33.01
N ALA A 135 3.10 15.02 32.99
CA ALA A 135 2.72 14.17 34.12
C ALA A 135 3.65 14.32 35.34
N LEU A 136 4.94 14.63 35.11
CA LEU A 136 5.92 14.90 36.17
C LEU A 136 5.66 16.25 36.87
N GLU A 137 4.96 17.18 36.22
CA GLU A 137 4.63 18.51 36.76
C GLU A 137 3.30 18.53 37.53
N GLY A 138 2.52 17.44 37.48
CA GLY A 138 1.17 17.33 38.04
C GLY A 138 0.99 16.48 39.30
N SER A 139 2.03 15.86 39.85
CA SER A 139 1.86 14.94 41.00
C SER A 139 1.96 15.64 42.36
N SER A 140 0.82 16.07 42.90
CA SER A 140 0.61 16.27 44.35
C SER A 140 -0.50 15.31 44.83
N PRO A 141 -0.32 14.52 45.91
CA PRO A 141 -1.23 13.43 46.26
C PRO A 141 -2.34 13.88 47.23
N VAL A 142 -3.57 13.43 46.99
CA VAL A 142 -4.70 13.50 47.95
C VAL A 142 -5.41 12.13 47.99
N PRO A 143 -5.94 11.70 49.15
CA PRO A 143 -6.10 10.28 49.52
C PRO A 143 -7.30 9.54 48.91
N ARG A 144 -7.17 8.20 48.98
CA ARG A 144 -8.18 7.17 48.71
C ARG A 144 -9.43 7.30 49.58
N GLU A 145 -10.59 7.08 48.98
CA GLU A 145 -11.74 6.46 49.63
C GLU A 145 -12.08 5.13 48.92
N GLU A 146 -12.15 4.08 49.73
CA GLU A 146 -12.74 2.78 49.40
C GLU A 146 -14.28 2.90 49.42
N ASP A 147 -15.00 2.29 48.48
CA ASP A 147 -15.57 0.95 48.66
C ASP A 147 -16.81 0.68 47.78
N GLY A 148 -16.93 -0.57 47.31
CA GLY A 148 -18.21 -1.25 47.11
C GLY A 148 -19.09 -0.90 45.89
N LYS A 149 -19.09 -1.79 44.87
CA LYS A 149 -20.25 -2.68 44.59
C LYS A 149 -20.03 -3.60 43.37
N ARG A 150 -20.22 -4.89 43.66
CA ARG A 150 -20.39 -6.00 42.72
C ARG A 150 -21.45 -5.72 41.65
N GLY A 151 -21.17 -6.24 40.46
CA GLY A 151 -22.18 -6.94 39.65
C GLY A 151 -22.78 -6.15 38.50
N LYS A 152 -22.20 -6.32 37.30
CA LYS A 152 -22.97 -6.46 36.05
C LYS A 152 -22.11 -7.24 35.06
N ARG A 153 -22.57 -8.45 34.75
CA ARG A 153 -22.06 -9.35 33.73
C ARG A 153 -21.98 -8.58 32.40
N ALA A 154 -20.78 -8.11 32.05
CA ALA A 154 -20.57 -7.33 30.84
C ALA A 154 -20.91 -8.20 29.63
N LYS A 155 -21.96 -7.82 28.90
CA LYS A 155 -22.21 -8.27 27.53
C LYS A 155 -20.89 -8.12 26.76
N ARG A 156 -20.29 -9.22 26.31
CA ARG A 156 -19.15 -9.19 25.38
C ARG A 156 -19.51 -8.30 24.19
N PRO A 157 -18.85 -7.14 23.97
CA PRO A 157 -19.03 -6.42 22.74
C PRO A 157 -18.22 -7.18 21.68
N ASN A 158 -18.91 -7.99 20.87
CA ASN A 158 -18.29 -8.79 19.81
C ASN A 158 -17.83 -7.94 18.60
N SER A 159 -17.97 -6.63 18.69
CA SER A 159 -17.55 -5.63 17.71
C SER A 159 -16.65 -4.59 18.39
N ALA A 160 -15.40 -4.94 18.63
CA ALA A 160 -14.38 -3.91 18.80
C ALA A 160 -14.26 -3.22 17.44
N ALA A 161 -14.87 -2.03 17.31
CA ALA A 161 -14.77 -1.22 16.10
C ALA A 161 -13.28 -1.00 15.77
N LEU A 162 -12.94 -1.02 14.49
CA LEU A 162 -11.56 -0.78 14.07
C LEU A 162 -11.13 0.64 14.48
N PRO A 163 -9.84 0.86 14.80
CA PRO A 163 -9.30 2.19 14.94
C PRO A 163 -9.62 3.02 13.68
N ALA A 164 -10.05 4.27 13.85
CA ALA A 164 -10.54 5.12 12.75
C ALA A 164 -9.56 5.17 11.56
N GLY A 165 -8.25 5.25 11.81
CA GLY A 165 -7.24 5.24 10.75
C GLY A 165 -7.13 3.92 9.97
N GLN A 166 -7.37 2.76 10.60
CA GLN A 166 -7.40 1.47 9.90
C GLN A 166 -8.68 1.30 9.11
N ALA A 167 -9.82 1.72 9.68
CA ALA A 167 -11.11 1.79 9.00
C ALA A 167 -11.01 2.63 7.71
N TRP A 168 -10.43 3.83 7.81
CA TRP A 168 -10.26 4.73 6.67
C TRP A 168 -9.32 4.14 5.61
N LEU A 169 -8.21 3.52 6.03
CA LEU A 169 -7.27 2.90 5.11
C LEU A 169 -7.89 1.72 4.34
N ILE A 170 -8.61 0.83 5.02
CA ILE A 170 -9.31 -0.28 4.37
C ILE A 170 -10.34 0.29 3.38
N GLY A 171 -11.16 1.24 3.82
CA GLY A 171 -12.17 1.88 2.95
C GLY A 171 -11.56 2.52 1.71
N ALA A 172 -10.51 3.33 1.87
CA ALA A 172 -9.86 4.05 0.78
C ALA A 172 -9.18 3.11 -0.23
N VAL A 173 -8.45 2.09 0.25
CA VAL A 173 -7.76 1.16 -0.64
C VAL A 173 -8.76 0.24 -1.35
N THR A 174 -9.85 -0.17 -0.69
CA THR A 174 -10.92 -0.93 -1.36
C THR A 174 -11.71 -0.08 -2.36
N LEU A 175 -11.92 1.21 -2.07
CA LEU A 175 -12.51 2.15 -3.03
C LEU A 175 -11.62 2.31 -4.26
N LEU A 176 -10.31 2.46 -4.07
CA LEU A 176 -9.36 2.51 -5.18
C LEU A 176 -9.43 1.24 -6.03
N MET A 177 -9.51 0.07 -5.40
CA MET A 177 -9.66 -1.19 -6.13
C MET A 177 -10.95 -1.23 -6.95
N ALA A 178 -12.06 -0.74 -6.40
CA ALA A 178 -13.32 -0.67 -7.11
C ALA A 178 -13.24 0.26 -8.33
N ILE A 179 -12.55 1.41 -8.21
CA ILE A 179 -12.31 2.33 -9.33
C ILE A 179 -11.51 1.64 -10.43
N VAL A 180 -10.46 0.89 -10.08
CA VAL A 180 -9.63 0.17 -11.07
C VAL A 180 -10.44 -0.89 -11.80
N LEU A 181 -11.26 -1.68 -11.08
CA LEU A 181 -12.14 -2.68 -11.70
C LEU A 181 -13.19 -2.04 -12.62
N VAL A 182 -13.73 -0.88 -12.25
CA VAL A 182 -14.65 -0.13 -13.12
C VAL A 182 -13.92 0.36 -14.37
N ALA A 183 -12.72 0.92 -14.23
CA ALA A 183 -11.92 1.38 -15.36
C ALA A 183 -11.58 0.26 -16.34
N ASP A 184 -11.28 -0.94 -15.83
CA ASP A 184 -11.06 -2.16 -16.61
C ASP A 184 -12.27 -2.52 -17.48
N GLY A 185 -13.47 -2.62 -16.87
CA GLY A 185 -14.70 -2.91 -17.61
C GLY A 185 -15.07 -1.82 -18.62
N LEU A 186 -14.83 -0.54 -18.27
CA LEU A 186 -15.09 0.58 -19.18
C LEU A 186 -14.15 0.52 -20.40
N TYR A 187 -12.87 0.23 -20.16
CA TYR A 187 -11.86 0.14 -21.21
C TYR A 187 -12.15 -1.01 -22.17
N GLU A 188 -12.54 -2.17 -21.66
CA GLU A 188 -12.94 -3.31 -22.48
C GLU A 188 -14.30 -3.11 -23.19
N GLY A 189 -14.96 -1.98 -23.01
CA GLY A 189 -16.19 -1.61 -23.72
C GLY A 189 -17.46 -2.20 -23.13
N PHE A 190 -17.44 -2.72 -21.90
CA PHE A 190 -18.63 -3.18 -21.17
C PHE A 190 -19.40 -2.00 -20.58
N VAL A 191 -19.94 -1.15 -21.44
CA VAL A 191 -20.79 0.01 -21.10
C VAL A 191 -22.20 -0.17 -21.66
N PRO A 192 -23.21 0.54 -21.12
CA PRO A 192 -24.52 0.61 -21.77
C PRO A 192 -24.37 1.08 -23.23
N GLY A 193 -24.83 0.25 -24.18
CA GLY A 193 -24.67 0.50 -25.62
C GLY A 193 -23.31 0.12 -26.22
N GLY A 194 -22.42 -0.51 -25.43
CA GLY A 194 -21.14 -1.08 -25.86
C GLY A 194 -21.24 -2.58 -26.18
N ARG A 195 -20.29 -3.37 -25.69
CA ARG A 195 -20.28 -4.83 -25.86
C ARG A 195 -21.47 -5.50 -25.17
N ASP A 196 -21.91 -6.64 -25.71
CA ASP A 196 -22.96 -7.47 -25.11
C ASP A 196 -22.51 -8.08 -23.78
N TRP A 197 -23.40 -8.03 -22.79
CA TRP A 197 -23.15 -8.57 -21.45
C TRP A 197 -23.68 -10.00 -21.40
N SER A 198 -22.79 -10.97 -21.20
CA SER A 198 -23.18 -12.38 -21.04
C SER A 198 -22.38 -13.03 -19.92
N VAL A 199 -22.71 -14.26 -19.56
CA VAL A 199 -21.97 -15.02 -18.53
C VAL A 199 -20.95 -15.99 -19.15
N SER A 200 -20.85 -16.01 -20.48
CA SER A 200 -20.03 -16.95 -21.23
C SER A 200 -18.80 -16.27 -21.83
N GLY A 201 -17.63 -16.87 -21.58
CA GLY A 201 -16.36 -16.55 -22.25
C GLY A 201 -16.12 -15.05 -22.42
N GLU A 202 -16.17 -14.61 -23.68
CA GLU A 202 -15.84 -13.26 -24.12
C GLU A 202 -16.83 -12.17 -23.67
N GLY A 203 -18.07 -12.53 -23.30
CA GLY A 203 -19.07 -11.54 -22.84
C GLY A 203 -19.09 -11.32 -21.33
N ALA A 204 -18.23 -12.02 -20.57
CA ALA A 204 -18.24 -12.02 -19.10
C ALA A 204 -17.50 -10.84 -18.44
N GLY A 205 -16.89 -9.93 -19.22
CA GLY A 205 -16.09 -8.83 -18.67
C GLY A 205 -16.88 -7.84 -17.82
N TRP A 206 -18.22 -7.76 -17.95
CA TRP A 206 -19.04 -6.94 -17.04
C TRP A 206 -18.99 -7.39 -15.57
N LEU A 207 -18.53 -8.62 -15.28
CA LEU A 207 -18.42 -9.15 -13.92
C LEU A 207 -17.49 -8.30 -13.03
N VAL A 208 -16.59 -7.52 -13.60
CA VAL A 208 -15.73 -6.59 -12.84
C VAL A 208 -16.53 -5.56 -12.03
N TYR A 209 -17.68 -5.11 -12.54
CA TYR A 209 -18.58 -4.19 -11.83
C TYR A 209 -19.28 -4.88 -10.66
N LEU A 210 -19.64 -6.16 -10.83
CA LEU A 210 -20.20 -6.97 -9.76
C LEU A 210 -19.17 -7.20 -8.65
N PHE A 211 -17.94 -7.55 -9.00
CA PHE A 211 -16.84 -7.70 -8.04
C PHE A 211 -16.55 -6.39 -7.30
N ALA A 212 -16.51 -5.26 -7.99
CA ALA A 212 -16.35 -3.94 -7.39
C ALA A 212 -17.45 -3.66 -6.35
N SER A 213 -18.71 -3.90 -6.72
CA SER A 213 -19.87 -3.67 -5.85
C SER A 213 -19.86 -4.59 -4.63
N VAL A 214 -19.62 -5.89 -4.83
CA VAL A 214 -19.54 -6.88 -3.75
C VAL A 214 -18.41 -6.53 -2.78
N MET A 215 -17.24 -6.17 -3.29
CA MET A 215 -16.12 -5.76 -2.45
C MET A 215 -16.45 -4.52 -1.60
N LEU A 216 -17.07 -3.50 -2.18
CA LEU A 216 -17.47 -2.30 -1.43
C LEU A 216 -18.45 -2.63 -0.30
N VAL A 217 -19.44 -3.50 -0.56
CA VAL A 217 -20.39 -3.95 0.47
C VAL A 217 -19.68 -4.69 1.60
N ILE A 218 -18.74 -5.59 1.27
CA ILE A 218 -17.94 -6.30 2.27
C ILE A 218 -17.07 -5.31 3.05
N ALA A 219 -16.45 -4.34 2.38
CA ALA A 219 -15.59 -3.33 2.99
C ALA A 219 -16.35 -2.43 3.96
N VAL A 220 -17.56 -1.97 3.61
CA VAL A 220 -18.42 -1.22 4.53
C VAL A 220 -18.63 -2.03 5.81
N ARG A 221 -18.96 -3.32 5.72
CA ARG A 221 -19.12 -4.18 6.91
C ARG A 221 -17.81 -4.41 7.66
N ALA A 222 -16.69 -4.55 6.95
CA ALA A 222 -15.37 -4.76 7.52
C ALA A 222 -14.89 -3.54 8.33
N VAL A 223 -15.15 -2.33 7.83
CA VAL A 223 -14.83 -1.05 8.48
C VAL A 223 -15.52 -0.92 9.84
N HIS A 224 -16.75 -1.45 9.98
CA HIS A 224 -17.47 -1.48 11.25
C HIS A 224 -17.00 -2.61 12.20
N GLY A 225 -15.88 -3.28 11.90
CA GLY A 225 -15.26 -4.27 12.79
C GLY A 225 -15.87 -5.67 12.73
N ALA A 226 -16.70 -5.98 11.72
CA ALA A 226 -17.23 -7.32 11.55
C ALA A 226 -16.12 -8.31 11.17
N ARG A 227 -15.74 -9.19 12.10
CA ARG A 227 -14.64 -10.16 11.91
C ARG A 227 -14.83 -11.07 10.69
N LEU A 228 -16.07 -11.48 10.42
CA LEU A 228 -16.40 -12.29 9.25
C LEU A 228 -16.16 -11.48 7.96
N ALA A 229 -16.57 -10.21 7.94
CA ALA A 229 -16.38 -9.33 6.78
C ALA A 229 -14.90 -9.03 6.53
N LEU A 230 -14.09 -8.83 7.58
CA LEU A 230 -12.63 -8.70 7.43
C LEU A 230 -12.01 -9.95 6.83
N ARG A 231 -12.42 -11.15 7.28
CA ARG A 231 -11.91 -12.41 6.69
C ARG A 231 -12.37 -12.57 5.24
N ALA A 232 -13.63 -12.26 4.95
CA ALA A 232 -14.16 -12.31 3.59
C ALA A 232 -13.41 -11.33 2.67
N LEU A 233 -13.16 -10.10 3.13
CA LEU A 233 -12.43 -9.08 2.36
C LEU A 233 -11.00 -9.54 2.08
N LEU A 234 -10.33 -10.14 3.06
CA LEU A 234 -8.99 -10.71 2.88
C LEU A 234 -9.00 -11.82 1.81
N VAL A 235 -9.95 -12.75 1.89
CA VAL A 235 -10.04 -13.88 0.94
C VAL A 235 -10.34 -13.37 -0.47
N VAL A 236 -11.33 -12.49 -0.63
CA VAL A 236 -11.69 -11.92 -1.94
C VAL A 236 -10.53 -11.13 -2.53
N ALA A 237 -9.83 -10.33 -1.73
CA ALA A 237 -8.67 -9.59 -2.18
C ALA A 237 -7.52 -10.50 -2.66
N LEU A 238 -7.29 -11.64 -1.98
CA LEU A 238 -6.29 -12.62 -2.42
C LEU A 238 -6.70 -13.35 -3.71
N ILE A 239 -7.99 -13.67 -3.87
CA ILE A 239 -8.49 -14.25 -5.12
C ILE A 239 -8.29 -13.26 -6.27
N LEU A 240 -8.66 -12.00 -6.10
CA LEU A 240 -8.48 -10.96 -7.11
C LEU A 240 -7.00 -10.71 -7.42
N PHE A 241 -6.12 -10.77 -6.41
CA PHE A 241 -4.69 -10.68 -6.65
C PHE A 241 -4.19 -11.79 -7.58
N LEU A 242 -4.57 -13.04 -7.31
CA LEU A 242 -4.17 -14.17 -8.13
C LEU A 242 -4.76 -14.06 -9.53
N GLU A 243 -6.07 -13.85 -9.63
CA GLU A 243 -6.77 -13.71 -10.90
C GLU A 243 -6.13 -12.60 -11.74
N ARG A 244 -6.01 -11.38 -11.21
CA ARG A 244 -5.45 -10.25 -11.97
C ARG A 244 -3.97 -10.38 -12.29
N SER A 245 -3.19 -11.10 -11.48
CA SER A 245 -1.78 -11.36 -11.78
C SER A 245 -1.59 -12.39 -12.89
N PHE A 246 -2.52 -13.33 -13.07
CA PHE A 246 -2.35 -14.47 -13.98
C PHE A 246 -3.25 -14.44 -15.22
N THR A 247 -4.38 -13.73 -15.18
CA THR A 247 -5.32 -13.61 -16.31
C THR A 247 -4.64 -13.13 -17.59
N PRO A 248 -3.81 -12.08 -17.60
CA PRO A 248 -3.17 -11.63 -18.83
C PRO A 248 -2.23 -12.68 -19.46
N PHE A 249 -1.53 -13.46 -18.64
CA PHE A 249 -0.67 -14.55 -19.13
C PHE A 249 -1.49 -15.71 -19.69
N SER A 250 -2.61 -16.04 -19.05
CA SER A 250 -3.49 -17.13 -19.47
C SER A 250 -4.20 -16.83 -20.79
N LEU A 251 -4.59 -15.57 -20.99
CA LEU A 251 -5.27 -15.08 -22.19
C LEU A 251 -4.29 -14.61 -23.28
N ARG A 252 -2.98 -14.61 -22.99
CA ARG A 252 -1.94 -14.07 -23.88
C ARG A 252 -2.24 -12.63 -24.31
N GLU A 253 -2.73 -11.84 -23.37
CA GLU A 253 -3.12 -10.45 -23.58
C GLU A 253 -1.90 -9.61 -23.95
N GLN A 254 -2.05 -8.76 -24.96
CA GLN A 254 -0.98 -7.90 -25.49
C GLN A 254 -1.33 -6.43 -25.44
N ASP A 255 -2.59 -6.07 -25.16
CA ASP A 255 -2.98 -4.68 -25.01
C ASP A 255 -2.27 -4.08 -23.76
N PRO A 256 -1.42 -3.05 -23.93
CA PRO A 256 -0.66 -2.47 -22.83
C PRO A 256 -1.54 -1.82 -21.77
N ILE A 257 -2.71 -1.31 -22.13
CA ILE A 257 -3.64 -0.68 -21.19
C ILE A 257 -4.33 -1.75 -20.35
N VAL A 258 -4.76 -2.86 -20.96
CA VAL A 258 -5.32 -4.01 -20.25
C VAL A 258 -4.29 -4.61 -19.29
N LEU A 259 -3.05 -4.78 -19.74
CA LEU A 259 -1.93 -5.25 -18.92
C LEU A 259 -1.65 -4.32 -17.73
N ALA A 260 -1.66 -3.01 -17.95
CA ALA A 260 -1.46 -2.02 -16.89
C ALA A 260 -2.61 -2.03 -15.86
N LEU A 261 -3.85 -2.13 -16.33
CA LEU A 261 -5.03 -2.21 -15.46
C LEU A 261 -5.05 -3.49 -14.63
N HIS A 262 -4.68 -4.63 -15.23
CA HIS A 262 -4.52 -5.89 -14.51
C HIS A 262 -3.38 -5.84 -13.48
N GLY A 263 -2.22 -5.30 -13.84
CA GLY A 263 -1.10 -5.11 -12.93
C GLY A 263 -1.43 -4.19 -11.76
N LEU A 264 -2.12 -3.08 -12.03
CA LEU A 264 -2.60 -2.15 -11.01
C LEU A 264 -3.64 -2.81 -10.10
N ALA A 265 -4.59 -3.54 -10.66
CA ALA A 265 -5.60 -4.30 -9.91
C ALA A 265 -4.93 -5.35 -8.99
N ALA A 266 -3.90 -6.05 -9.47
CA ALA A 266 -3.11 -6.96 -8.65
C ALA A 266 -2.42 -6.24 -7.48
N LEU A 267 -1.75 -5.11 -7.72
CA LEU A 267 -1.08 -4.38 -6.65
C LEU A 267 -2.06 -3.82 -5.60
N VAL A 268 -3.18 -3.25 -6.05
CA VAL A 268 -4.18 -2.68 -5.15
C VAL A 268 -4.91 -3.78 -4.37
N SER A 269 -5.23 -4.92 -4.99
CA SER A 269 -5.82 -6.07 -4.28
C SER A 269 -4.86 -6.64 -3.23
N LEU A 270 -3.55 -6.72 -3.50
CA LEU A 270 -2.56 -7.08 -2.49
C LEU A 270 -2.52 -6.07 -1.34
N ALA A 271 -2.63 -4.77 -1.63
CA ALA A 271 -2.72 -3.73 -0.59
C ALA A 271 -3.99 -3.89 0.26
N VAL A 272 -5.15 -4.20 -0.34
CA VAL A 272 -6.38 -4.54 0.40
C VAL A 272 -6.15 -5.75 1.31
N ALA A 273 -5.52 -6.82 0.79
CA ALA A 273 -5.23 -8.02 1.57
C ALA A 273 -4.32 -7.72 2.78
N LEU A 274 -3.22 -6.99 2.57
CA LEU A 274 -2.27 -6.66 3.63
C LEU A 274 -2.86 -5.76 4.71
N THR A 275 -3.62 -4.73 4.31
CA THR A 275 -4.28 -3.81 5.25
C THR A 275 -5.35 -4.52 6.07
N THR A 276 -6.14 -5.39 5.43
CA THR A 276 -7.14 -6.23 6.09
C THR A 276 -6.50 -7.25 7.05
N ALA A 277 -5.42 -7.92 6.64
CA ALA A 277 -4.68 -8.86 7.49
C ALA A 277 -4.05 -8.17 8.70
N ASN A 278 -3.62 -6.92 8.56
CA ASN A 278 -3.13 -6.12 9.68
C ASN A 278 -4.24 -5.79 10.68
N ALA A 279 -5.42 -5.39 10.20
CA ALA A 279 -6.59 -5.14 11.04
C ALA A 279 -7.05 -6.40 11.82
N ILE A 280 -7.03 -7.57 11.17
CA ILE A 280 -7.32 -8.85 11.84
C ILE A 280 -6.30 -9.16 12.95
N ARG A 281 -5.01 -8.88 12.72
CA ARG A 281 -3.94 -9.08 13.71
C ARG A 281 -4.04 -8.12 14.88
N ALA A 282 -4.29 -6.84 14.63
CA ALA A 282 -4.46 -5.83 15.67
C ALA A 282 -5.67 -6.12 16.59
N GLY A 283 -6.74 -6.72 16.05
CA GLY A 283 -7.88 -7.18 16.85
C GLY A 283 -7.61 -8.40 17.74
N ARG A 284 -6.51 -9.14 17.51
CA ARG A 284 -6.09 -10.28 18.36
C ARG A 284 -5.18 -9.87 19.52
N SER A 285 -4.47 -8.75 19.42
CA SER A 285 -3.49 -8.32 20.43
C SER A 285 -4.07 -7.58 21.64
N SER A 286 -5.39 -7.52 21.79
CA SER A 286 -6.06 -6.87 22.94
C SER A 286 -6.39 -7.83 24.10
N ALA A 287 -5.65 -8.92 24.27
CA ALA A 287 -5.79 -9.80 25.43
C ALA A 287 -4.54 -9.77 26.33
N PRO A 288 -4.39 -8.78 27.22
CA PRO A 288 -3.63 -8.94 28.46
C PRO A 288 -4.62 -9.24 29.59
N ASP A 289 -5.12 -10.48 29.68
CA ASP A 289 -6.04 -10.90 30.75
C ASP A 289 -5.48 -11.98 31.68
N THR A 290 -4.16 -12.18 31.70
CA THR A 290 -3.53 -13.21 32.55
C THR A 290 -2.45 -12.71 33.52
N LEU A 291 -2.18 -11.40 33.60
CA LEU A 291 -1.21 -10.86 34.58
C LEU A 291 -1.85 -10.05 35.72
N ARG A 292 -3.18 -9.96 35.78
CA ARG A 292 -3.90 -9.27 36.87
C ARG A 292 -4.41 -10.18 37.99
N SER A 293 -3.97 -11.44 38.00
CA SER A 293 -4.41 -12.46 38.98
C SER A 293 -3.31 -12.91 39.95
N LEU A 294 -2.09 -12.36 39.87
CA LEU A 294 -0.99 -12.73 40.76
C LEU A 294 -0.57 -11.60 41.73
N GLU A 295 -1.25 -10.45 41.69
CA GLU A 295 -1.14 -9.39 42.72
C GLU A 295 -2.28 -9.45 43.75
N ALA A 296 -3.04 -10.57 43.76
CA ALA A 296 -4.16 -10.80 44.67
C ALA A 296 -4.11 -12.20 45.33
N ALA A 297 -2.91 -12.69 45.65
CA ALA A 297 -2.70 -13.84 46.52
C ALA A 297 -1.60 -13.53 47.54
#